data_AF-A0A8T6Y890-F1
#
_entry.id   AF-A0A8T6Y890-F1
#
_cell.length_a   1.000
_cell.length_b   1.000
_cell.length_c   1.000
_cell.angle_alpha   90.00
_cell.angle_beta   90.00
_cell.angle_gamma   90.00
#
_symmetry.space_group_name_H-M   'P 1'
#
loop_
_entity.id
_entity.type
_entity.pdbx_description
1 polymer ?
#
loop_
_entity_poly.entity_id
_entity_poly.type
_entity_poly.pdbx_seq_one_letter_code
_entity_poly.pdbx_strand_id
1 'polypeptide(L)' 'YLSRLSVDNVEVHDSTNNGIYIYRTWGNTITDTLVEDAAIGVFVRTSTSTVSGLTVDSATTHGVQVS' A
#
# COMPACT_ATOMS: atom_id res chain seq x y z
N TYR A 1 -2.51 4.60 -21.80
CA TYR A 1 -1.18 4.42 -21.18
C TYR A 1 -1.37 4.27 -19.68
N LEU A 2 -0.80 3.24 -19.07
CA LEU A 2 -0.74 3.15 -17.62
C LEU A 2 0.37 4.08 -17.13
N SER A 3 0.20 4.75 -15.99
CA SER A 3 1.20 5.63 -15.38
C SER A 3 1.78 5.03 -14.10
N ARG A 4 2.96 5.51 -13.73
CA ARG A 4 3.57 5.24 -12.43
C ARG A 4 2.84 6.06 -11.36
N LEU A 5 2.67 5.46 -10.18
CA LEU A 5 2.22 6.14 -8.97
C LEU A 5 3.36 6.21 -7.96
N SER A 6 3.46 7.34 -7.26
CA SER A 6 4.29 7.48 -6.07
C SER A 6 3.41 7.83 -4.88
N VAL A 7 3.53 7.05 -3.81
CA VAL A 7 2.98 7.35 -2.48
C VAL A 7 4.18 7.55 -1.57
N ASP A 8 4.31 8.74 -0.99
CA ASP A 8 5.51 9.14 -0.25
C ASP A 8 5.12 9.96 0.96
N ASN A 9 5.60 9.56 2.14
CA ASN A 9 5.36 10.24 3.42
C ASN A 9 3.86 10.52 3.67
N VAL A 10 3.04 9.47 3.53
CA VAL A 10 1.59 9.50 3.76
C VAL A 10 1.24 8.71 5.00
N GLU A 11 0.20 9.14 5.71
CA GLU A 11 -0.45 8.37 6.76
C GLU A 11 -1.88 8.02 6.33
N VAL A 12 -2.27 6.76 6.49
CA VAL A 12 -3.61 6.26 6.22
C VAL A 12 -4.14 5.61 7.49
N HIS A 13 -5.31 6.04 7.94
CA HIS A 13 -5.94 5.62 9.20
C HIS A 13 -7.34 5.06 8.97
N ASP A 14 -7.82 4.19 9.87
CA ASP A 14 -9.22 3.74 9.98
C ASP A 14 -9.83 3.16 8.68
N SER A 15 -9.05 2.40 7.91
CA SER A 15 -9.51 1.85 6.63
C SER A 15 -10.18 0.48 6.81
N THR A 16 -11.50 0.41 6.63
CA THR A 16 -12.26 -0.84 6.85
C THR A 16 -11.87 -2.03 5.97
N ASN A 17 -11.13 -1.82 4.88
CA ASN A 17 -10.62 -2.88 4.00
C ASN A 17 -9.13 -2.71 3.69
N ASN A 18 -8.78 -2.09 2.56
CA ASN A 18 -7.38 -1.82 2.21
C ASN A 18 -7.00 -0.39 2.63
N GLY A 19 -5.86 -0.20 3.29
CA GLY A 19 -5.31 1.14 3.49
C GLY A 19 -4.82 1.73 2.17
N ILE A 20 -3.88 1.04 1.51
CA ILE A 20 -3.41 1.40 0.16
C ILE A 20 -3.69 0.25 -0.81
N TYR A 21 -4.47 0.52 -1.86
CA TYR A 21 -4.76 -0.47 -2.90
C TYR A 21 -4.19 -0.02 -4.26
N ILE A 22 -3.12 -0.68 -4.70
CA ILE A 22 -2.46 -0.42 -5.97
C ILE A 22 -2.99 -1.42 -7.02
N TYR A 23 -3.72 -0.91 -8.00
CA TYR A 23 -4.36 -1.75 -9.02
C TYR A 23 -4.13 -1.21 -10.44
N ARG A 24 -3.70 -2.11 -11.35
CA ARG A 24 -3.53 -1.81 -12.80
C ARG A 24 -2.63 -0.60 -13.11
N THR A 25 -1.57 -0.38 -12.34
CA THR A 25 -0.45 0.54 -12.67
C THR A 25 0.84 -0.24 -12.88
N TRP A 26 2.00 0.39 -13.06
CA TRP A 26 3.30 -0.30 -13.19
C TRP A 26 4.42 0.56 -12.60
N GLY A 27 5.46 -0.06 -12.04
CA GLY A 27 6.65 0.62 -11.54
C GLY A 27 6.34 1.64 -10.44
N ASN A 28 5.47 1.29 -9.49
CA ASN A 28 5.05 2.19 -8.42
C ASN A 28 6.07 2.22 -7.28
N THR A 29 6.04 3.30 -6.51
CA THR A 29 6.84 3.47 -5.29
C THR A 29 5.92 3.79 -4.11
N ILE A 30 6.14 3.10 -2.99
CA ILE A 30 5.58 3.43 -1.68
C ILE A 30 6.75 3.63 -0.72
N THR A 31 6.91 4.85 -0.22
CA THR A 31 8.03 5.24 0.65
C THR A 31 7.57 5.94 1.92
N ASP A 32 8.23 5.62 3.04
CA ASP A 32 8.11 6.33 4.32
C ASP A 32 6.65 6.56 4.77
N THR A 33 5.81 5.53 4.60
CA THR A 33 4.36 5.63 4.76
C THR A 33 3.91 4.83 5.98
N LEU A 34 2.90 5.34 6.69
CA LEU A 34 2.21 4.64 7.78
C LEU A 34 0.80 4.23 7.32
N VAL A 35 0.43 2.98 7.57
CA VAL A 35 -0.97 2.53 7.48
C VAL A 35 -1.37 1.92 8.81
N GLU A 36 -2.41 2.47 9.43
CA GLU A 36 -2.93 2.06 10.73
C GLU A 36 -4.40 1.63 10.60
N ASP A 37 -4.79 0.62 11.37
CA ASP A 37 -6.17 0.13 11.50
C ASP A 37 -6.84 -0.20 10.15
N ALA A 38 -6.20 -1.09 9.39
CA ALA A 38 -6.72 -1.63 8.13
C ALA A 38 -6.99 -3.13 8.17
N ALA A 39 -7.85 -3.66 7.29
CA ALA A 39 -7.92 -5.11 7.11
C ALA A 39 -6.67 -5.63 6.39
N ILE A 40 -6.34 -5.00 5.26
CA ILE A 40 -5.06 -5.17 4.57
C ILE A 40 -4.36 -3.81 4.55
N GLY A 41 -3.14 -3.72 5.09
CA GLY A 41 -2.41 -2.45 5.10
C GLY A 41 -2.14 -1.95 3.69
N VAL A 42 -1.37 -2.72 2.93
CA VAL A 42 -1.08 -2.44 1.53
C VAL A 42 -1.37 -3.66 0.67
N PHE A 43 -2.25 -3.50 -0.33
CA PHE A 43 -2.51 -4.53 -1.34
C PHE A 43 -2.00 -4.08 -2.71
N VAL A 44 -0.96 -4.76 -3.19
CA VAL A 44 -0.36 -4.54 -4.51
C VAL A 44 -0.85 -5.61 -5.49
N ARG A 45 -1.61 -5.20 -6.50
CA ARG A 45 -2.12 -6.05 -7.58
C ARG A 45 -1.66 -5.52 -8.94
N THR A 46 -0.36 -5.64 -9.18
CA THR A 46 0.37 -5.19 -10.37
C THR A 46 1.69 -5.97 -10.51
N SER A 47 2.32 -5.89 -11.69
CA SER A 47 3.56 -6.61 -12.01
C SER A 47 4.81 -6.10 -11.28
N THR A 48 4.91 -4.81 -10.95
CA THR A 48 6.11 -4.24 -10.31
C THR A 48 5.78 -3.08 -9.38
N SER A 49 6.30 -3.11 -8.16
CA SER A 49 6.28 -1.99 -7.21
C SER A 49 7.46 -2.10 -6.25
N THR A 50 7.98 -0.98 -5.80
CA THR A 50 8.99 -0.90 -4.72
C THR A 50 8.31 -0.36 -3.48
N VAL A 51 8.49 -1.05 -2.36
CA VAL A 51 7.95 -0.64 -1.05
C VAL A 51 9.13 -0.55 -0.08
N SER A 52 9.35 0.62 0.52
CA SER A 52 10.45 0.88 1.45
C SER A 52 9.98 1.83 2.56
N GLY A 53 10.48 1.70 3.79
CA GLY A 53 10.07 2.59 4.89
C GLY A 53 8.58 2.53 5.24
N LEU A 54 7.86 1.49 4.79
CA LEU A 54 6.45 1.29 5.13
C LEU A 54 6.33 0.70 6.54
N THR A 55 5.52 1.34 7.37
CA THR A 55 5.00 0.76 8.61
C THR A 55 3.53 0.43 8.41
N VAL A 56 3.14 -0.80 8.73
CA VAL A 56 1.73 -1.18 8.83
C VAL A 56 1.49 -1.60 10.27
N ASP A 57 0.59 -0.91 10.94
CA ASP A 57 0.20 -1.19 12.31
C ASP A 57 -1.26 -1.67 12.40
N SER A 58 -1.52 -2.57 13.34
CA SER A 58 -2.85 -3.08 13.65
C SER A 58 -3.66 -3.65 12.47
N ALA A 59 -2.99 -4.19 11.43
CA ALA A 59 -3.69 -4.82 10.32
C ALA A 59 -4.38 -6.15 10.71
N THR A 60 -5.67 -6.31 10.41
CA THR A 60 -6.45 -7.46 10.90
C THR A 60 -6.40 -8.71 10.01
N THR A 61 -6.00 -8.57 8.74
CA THR A 61 -5.89 -9.68 7.78
C THR A 61 -4.45 -9.86 7.28
N HIS A 62 -3.89 -8.85 6.61
CA HIS A 62 -2.52 -8.88 6.11
C HIS A 62 -1.85 -7.51 6.28
N GLY A 63 -0.59 -7.47 6.71
CA GLY A 63 0.19 -6.23 6.69
C GLY A 63 0.40 -5.74 5.25
N VAL A 64 1.05 -6.57 4.43
CA VAL A 64 1.24 -6.34 3.00
C VAL A 64 0.83 -7.60 2.23
N GLN A 65 -0.02 -7.44 1.21
CA GLN A 65 -0.44 -8.49 0.30
C GLN A 65 0.00 -8.15 -1.14
N VAL A 66 0.54 -9.15 -1.85
CA VAL A 66 0.93 -9.05 -3.26
C VAL A 66 0.26 -10.17 -4.05
N SER A 67 -0.36 -9.84 -5.19
CA SER A 67 -1.06 -10.80 -6.07
C SER A 67 -0.86 -10.51 -7.55
#